data_AF-A0A5B0FSY8-F1
#
_entry.id   AF-A0A5B0FSY8-F1
#
_cell.length_a   1.000
_cell.length_b   1.000
_cell.length_c   1.000
_cell.angle_alpha   90.00
_cell.angle_beta   90.00
_cell.angle_gamma   90.00
#
_symmetry.space_group_name_H-M   'P 1'
#
loop_
_entity.id
_entity.type
_entity.pdbx_description
1 polymer ?
#
loop_
_entity_poly.entity_id
_entity_poly.type
_entity_poly.pdbx_seq_one_letter_code
_entity_poly.pdbx_strand_id
1 'polypeptide(L)' 'MNTMRISILDPKAARFLKDLADRRLIEIQNPSSNGFKDALKKLRSKASSAPTLEEITSEVELARAKRHA' A
#
# COMPACT_ATOMS: atom_id res chain seq x y z
N MET A 1 -1.97 -14.73 12.30
CA MET A 1 -0.84 -13.84 12.62
C MET A 1 -1.42 -12.52 13.08
N ASN A 2 -1.00 -12.00 14.22
CA ASN A 2 -1.49 -10.71 14.73
C ASN A 2 -0.49 -9.62 14.35
N THR A 3 -0.94 -8.60 13.62
CA THR A 3 -0.08 -7.52 13.13
C THR A 3 -0.39 -6.24 13.91
N MET A 4 0.62 -5.69 14.58
CA MET A 4 0.50 -4.46 15.36
C MET A 4 1.32 -3.34 14.73
N ARG A 5 0.72 -2.15 14.60
CA ARG A 5 1.43 -0.96 14.14
C ARG A 5 2.06 -0.24 15.33
N ILE A 6 3.37 -0.09 15.30
CA ILE A 6 4.14 0.52 16.38
C ILE A 6 4.78 1.81 15.85
N SER A 7 4.67 2.90 16.61
CA SER A 7 5.34 4.17 16.32
C SER A 7 6.62 4.27 17.14
N ILE A 8 7.75 4.52 16.49
CA ILE A 8 9.04 4.75 17.15
C ILE A 8 9.08 6.20 17.63
N LEU A 9 9.04 6.41 18.95
CA LEU A 9 9.12 7.74 19.57
C LEU A 9 10.56 8.19 19.85
N ASP A 10 11.45 7.25 20.17
CA ASP A 10 12.89 7.48 20.36
C ASP A 10 13.68 6.63 19.35
N PRO A 11 14.60 7.20 18.56
CA PRO A 11 15.45 6.44 17.63
C PRO A 11 16.26 5.31 18.29
N LYS A 12 16.54 5.37 19.60
CA LYS A 12 17.17 4.27 20.34
C LYS A 12 16.32 3.00 20.34
N ALA A 13 14.99 3.12 20.29
CA ALA A 13 14.09 1.99 20.26
C ALA A 13 14.23 1.14 18.98
N ALA A 14 14.73 1.72 17.89
CA ALA A 14 14.99 0.98 16.66
C ALA A 14 16.05 -0.13 16.85
N ARG A 15 17.02 0.06 17.75
CA ARG A 15 18.01 -0.99 18.06
C ARG A 15 17.36 -2.18 18.74
N PHE A 16 16.51 -1.95 19.74
CA PHE A 16 15.78 -3.03 20.42
C PHE A 16 14.85 -3.79 19.46
N LEU A 17 14.17 -3.08 18.56
CA LEU A 17 13.33 -3.73 17.53
C LEU A 17 14.17 -4.58 16.57
N LYS A 18 15.37 -4.09 16.20
CA LYS A 18 16.29 -4.87 15.36
C LYS A 18 16.78 -6.12 16.09
N ASP A 19 17.15 -6.02 17.36
CA ASP A 19 17.60 -7.17 18.15
C ASP A 19 16.50 -8.23 18.31
N LEU A 20 15.24 -7.82 18.42
CA LEU A 20 14.07 -8.72 18.45
C LEU A 20 13.82 -9.37 17.07
N ALA A 21 14.03 -8.62 15.99
CA ALA A 21 13.91 -9.13 14.63
C ALA A 21 15.01 -10.14 14.30
N ASP A 22 16.25 -9.91 14.75
CA ASP A 22 17.38 -10.82 14.59
C ASP A 22 17.13 -12.17 15.28
N ARG A 23 16.39 -12.15 16.40
CA ARG A 23 15.90 -13.35 17.11
C ARG A 23 14.65 -13.98 16.50
N ARG A 24 14.15 -13.44 15.37
CA ARG A 24 12.93 -13.88 14.66
C ARG A 24 11.65 -13.83 15.51
N LEU A 25 11.60 -12.97 16.53
CA LEU A 25 10.43 -12.78 17.39
C LEU A 25 9.41 -11.83 16.76
N ILE A 26 9.89 -10.90 15.95
CA ILE A 26 9.07 -9.93 15.22
C ILE A 26 9.56 -9.83 13.77
N GLU A 27 8.67 -9.47 12.86
CA GLU A 27 9.00 -9.14 11.49
C GLU A 27 8.85 -7.63 11.28
N ILE A 28 9.93 -6.96 10.87
CA ILE A 28 9.88 -5.54 10.54
C ILE A 28 9.39 -5.41 9.10
N GLN A 29 8.08 -5.30 8.96
CA GLN A 29 7.47 -4.96 7.68
C GLN A 29 7.58 -3.44 7.50
N ASN A 30 8.58 -3.00 6.74
CA ASN A 30 8.53 -1.66 6.18
C ASN A 30 7.33 -1.66 5.23
N PRO A 31 6.28 -0.84 5.47
CA PRO A 31 5.25 -0.67 4.48
C PRO A 31 5.96 -0.04 3.28
N SER A 32 6.33 -0.86 2.31
CA SER A 32 6.96 -0.41 1.07
C SER A 32 6.10 0.73 0.59
N SER A 33 6.65 1.93 0.60
CA SER A 33 5.93 3.10 0.16
C SER A 33 5.45 2.79 -1.24
N ASN A 34 4.14 2.61 -1.39
CA ASN A 34 3.45 3.00 -2.60
C ASN A 34 3.81 2.24 -3.88
N GLY A 35 4.06 0.92 -3.85
CA GLY A 35 4.13 0.12 -5.09
C GLY A 35 2.93 0.36 -6.03
N PHE A 36 1.75 0.58 -5.45
CA PHE A 36 0.56 0.99 -6.18
C PHE A 36 0.64 2.43 -6.74
N LYS A 37 1.15 3.41 -6.00
CA LYS A 37 1.31 4.78 -6.50
C LYS A 37 2.37 4.86 -7.59
N ASP A 38 3.43 4.05 -7.50
CA ASP A 38 4.48 3.98 -8.50
C ASP A 38 3.99 3.29 -9.77
N ALA A 39 3.23 2.20 -9.64
CA ALA A 39 2.53 1.57 -10.75
C ALA A 39 1.53 2.55 -11.39
N LEU A 40 0.74 3.25 -10.58
CA LEU A 40 -0.21 4.26 -11.04
C LEU A 40 0.49 5.43 -11.74
N LYS A 41 1.65 5.88 -11.24
CA LYS A 41 2.46 6.94 -11.85
C LYS A 41 3.00 6.50 -13.22
N LYS A 42 3.45 5.25 -13.36
CA LYS A 42 3.88 4.66 -14.65
C LYS A 42 2.72 4.47 -15.64
N LEU A 43 1.52 4.15 -15.14
CA LEU A 43 0.34 4.03 -15.99
C LEU A 43 -0.12 5.40 -16.49
N ARG A 44 -0.16 6.38 -15.59
CA ARG A 44 -0.57 7.76 -15.89
C ARG A 44 0.46 8.53 -16.71
N SER A 45 1.75 8.17 -16.68
CA SER A 45 2.77 8.81 -17.52
C SER A 45 2.57 8.56 -19.02
N LYS A 46 1.74 7.57 -19.39
CA LYS A 46 1.37 7.28 -20.78
C LYS A 46 -0.04 7.77 -21.14
N ALA A 47 -0.78 8.33 -20.17
CA ALA A 47 -2.14 8.81 -20.39
C ALA A 47 -2.12 10.30 -20.78
N SER A 48 -2.80 10.64 -21.87
CA SER A 48 -2.86 12.03 -22.37
C SER A 48 -3.77 12.93 -21.52
N SER A 49 -4.73 12.35 -20.82
CA SER A 49 -5.66 13.05 -19.95
C SER A 49 -6.01 12.18 -18.74
N ALA A 50 -6.31 12.83 -17.62
CA ALA A 50 -6.90 12.12 -16.48
C ALA A 50 -8.39 11.87 -16.78
N PRO A 51 -8.90 10.65 -16.55
CA PRO A 51 -10.32 10.37 -16.69
C PRO A 51 -11.14 11.19 -15.69
N THR A 52 -12.37 11.52 -16.07
CA THR A 52 -13.29 12.26 -15.20
C THR A 52 -13.91 11.32 -14.14
N LEU A 53 -14.49 11.89 -13.08
CA LEU A 53 -15.15 11.10 -12.03
C LEU A 53 -16.30 10.25 -12.58
N GLU A 54 -17.00 10.75 -13.59
CA GLU A 54 -18.13 10.07 -14.23
C GLU A 54 -17.67 8.83 -15.01
N GLU A 55 -16.57 8.95 -15.77
CA GLU A 55 -15.94 7.83 -16.50
C GLU A 55 -15.40 6.76 -15.54
N ILE A 56 -14.81 7.17 -14.42
CA ILE A 56 -14.35 6.22 -13.39
C ILE A 56 -15.55 5.48 -12.78
N THR A 57 -16.65 6.20 -12.53
CA THR A 57 -17.85 5.62 -11.90
C THR A 57 -18.53 4.61 -12.83
N SER A 58 -18.65 4.92 -14.12
CA SER A 58 -19.26 4.00 -15.09
C SER A 58 -18.45 2.70 -15.23
N GLU A 59 -17.12 2.80 -15.31
CA GLU A 59 -16.23 1.62 -15.40
C GLU A 59 -16.31 0.74 -14.14
N VAL A 60 -16.36 1.36 -12.96
CA VAL A 60 -16.49 0.63 -11.68
C VAL A 60 -17.83 -0.10 -11.59
N GLU A 61 -18.93 0.54 -12.00
CA GLU A 61 -20.25 -0.09 -12.01
C GLU A 61 -20.31 -1.27 -12.99
N LEU A 62 -19.70 -1.15 -14.17
CA LEU A 62 -19.56 -2.27 -15.12
C LEU A 62 -18.76 -3.44 -14.53
N ALA A 63 -17.65 -3.15 -13.85
CA ALA A 63 -16.84 -4.17 -13.19
C ALA A 63 -17.58 -4.85 -12.02
N ARG A 64 -18.38 -4.09 -11.25
CA ARG A 64 -19.24 -4.62 -10.19
C ARG A 64 -20.33 -5.52 -10.75
N ALA A 65 -21.01 -5.10 -11.81
CA ALA A 65 -22.04 -5.89 -12.48
C ALA A 65 -21.48 -7.24 -12.97
N LYS A 66 -20.29 -7.25 -13.59
CA LYS A 66 -19.63 -8.49 -14.04
C LYS A 66 -19.18 -9.41 -12.90
N ARG A 67 -18.88 -8.86 -11.73
CA ARG A 67 -18.42 -9.62 -10.57
C ARG A 67 -19.58 -10.25 -9.77
N HIS A 68 -20.77 -9.66 -9.89
CA HIS A 68 -21.99 -10.11 -9.21
C HIS A 68 -23.02 -10.74 -10.17
N ALA A 69 -22.60 -11.13 -11.38
CA ALA A 69 -23.39 -11.86 -12.37
C ALA A 69 -23.18 -13.37 -12.27
#